data_AF-A0A7D5MME0-F1
#
_entry.id   AF-A0A7D5MME0-F1
#
_cell.length_a   1.000
_cell.length_b   1.000
_cell.length_c   1.000
_cell.angle_alpha   90.00
_cell.angle_beta   90.00
_cell.angle_gamma   90.00
#
_symmetry.space_group_name_H-M   'P 1'
#
loop_
_entity.id
_entity.type
_entity.pdbx_description
1 polymer ?
#
loop_
_entity_poly.entity_id
_entity_poly.type
_entity_poly.pdbx_seq_one_letter_code
_entity_poly.pdbx_strand_id
1 'polypeptide(L)'
;MKKFKEFQTNRVYLSETYKLKAGVGNAFTTYAWSTVSANVFRGLNSANFKLSGSIDSYDAYGNPLTETSEAGIQSTYTWGYNNSLLASSALNAGTFEHKTSYIHKPLVGITQVTDPNTIVSKYSYDNFNRLKIERDHDDQIMSRYRYHYQNQSEGFSNTVISKSGCPVSGQSVILSSYENLEFGQTTYIWNLGDGNSQSTTNSSTNYIYAQPGTYSVKLTKQNPEYTLQELQTSINIYRPVSGAIASVTGPTTYDICPLAPPTQSTTLTANFTNGINQPGDVFNVVWEYRFNGGAWNQISFLAGPLSSTSVSSPVGFGDPTITGTWDVRCVGQDACGNTFTASYTLTNYASNPLCSQR
;
A
#
# COMPACT_ATOMS: atom_id res chain seq x y z
N MET A 1 22.15 56.24 -5.46
CA MET A 1 23.44 56.33 -4.73
C MET A 1 23.30 55.59 -3.41
N LYS A 2 24.34 54.92 -2.92
CA LYS A 2 24.37 54.26 -1.60
C LYS A 2 25.53 54.83 -0.81
N LYS A 3 25.35 55.12 0.48
CA LYS A 3 26.45 55.45 1.39
C LYS A 3 26.68 54.31 2.35
N PHE A 4 27.93 54.13 2.72
CA PHE A 4 28.35 53.11 3.66
C PHE A 4 29.11 53.76 4.82
N LYS A 5 29.01 53.16 6.00
CA LYS A 5 29.69 53.60 7.21
C LYS A 5 30.47 52.42 7.79
N GLU A 6 31.66 52.70 8.33
CA GLU A 6 32.39 51.71 9.11
C GLU A 6 31.65 51.45 10.41
N PHE A 7 31.45 50.17 10.73
CA PHE A 7 30.80 49.70 11.93
C PHE A 7 31.52 48.46 12.44
N GLN A 8 32.07 48.55 13.66
CA GLN A 8 33.09 47.63 14.17
C GLN A 8 34.37 47.62 13.29
N THR A 9 35.54 47.46 13.91
CA THR A 9 36.85 47.61 13.25
C THR A 9 36.93 46.80 11.95
N ASN A 10 37.19 47.48 10.84
CA ASN A 10 37.38 46.91 9.50
C ASN A 10 36.14 46.29 8.83
N ARG A 11 34.91 46.63 9.24
CA ARG A 11 33.70 46.24 8.50
C ARG A 11 32.87 47.46 8.09
N VAL A 12 32.40 47.45 6.85
CA VAL A 12 31.69 48.57 6.23
C VAL A 12 30.30 48.11 5.82
N TYR A 13 29.27 48.78 6.32
CA TYR A 13 27.87 48.42 6.09
C TYR A 13 27.10 49.59 5.48
N LEU A 14 25.97 49.30 4.84
CA LEU A 14 25.11 50.28 4.19
C LEU A 14 24.48 51.20 5.23
N SER A 15 24.64 52.52 5.12
CA SER A 15 24.04 53.45 6.09
C SER A 15 22.84 54.20 5.52
N GLU A 16 22.92 54.58 4.24
CA GLU A 16 21.89 55.41 3.60
C GLU A 16 21.71 55.00 2.14
N THR A 17 20.46 55.05 1.67
CA THR A 17 20.10 54.86 0.27
C THR A 17 19.47 56.13 -0.29
N TYR A 18 19.82 56.47 -1.52
CA TYR A 18 19.36 57.68 -2.18
C TYR A 18 18.84 57.35 -3.58
N LYS A 19 17.72 57.96 -3.94
CA LYS A 19 17.10 57.88 -5.27
C LYS A 19 17.13 59.24 -5.98
N LEU A 20 17.05 59.24 -7.31
CA LEU A 20 17.00 60.48 -8.09
C LEU A 20 15.73 61.27 -7.77
N LYS A 21 15.84 62.60 -7.75
CA LYS A 21 14.69 63.49 -7.68
C LYS A 21 13.92 63.43 -9.00
N ALA A 22 12.60 63.50 -8.92
CA ALA A 22 11.76 63.60 -10.11
C ALA A 22 12.17 64.84 -10.93
N GLY A 23 12.25 64.69 -12.26
CA GLY A 23 12.62 65.77 -13.17
C GLY A 23 14.12 66.04 -13.31
N VAL A 24 14.98 65.28 -12.62
CA VAL A 24 16.45 65.46 -12.68
C VAL A 24 17.11 64.22 -13.31
N GLY A 25 17.05 64.13 -14.65
CA GLY A 25 17.83 63.16 -15.44
C GLY A 25 17.00 62.33 -16.44
N ASN A 26 17.39 62.39 -17.73
CA ASN A 26 17.01 61.46 -18.80
C ASN A 26 18.12 60.41 -19.02
N ALA A 27 17.67 59.22 -19.46
CA ALA A 27 18.42 58.07 -19.98
C ALA A 27 19.27 57.24 -18.98
N PHE A 28 18.79 56.02 -18.72
CA PHE A 28 19.63 54.90 -18.30
C PHE A 28 20.80 54.78 -19.27
N THR A 29 22.03 55.01 -18.79
CA THR A 29 23.22 54.50 -19.46
C THR A 29 23.25 53.00 -19.18
N THR A 30 22.96 52.20 -20.20
CA THR A 30 23.17 50.75 -20.15
C THR A 30 24.68 50.49 -20.03
N TYR A 31 25.14 50.14 -18.83
CA TYR A 31 26.52 49.71 -18.62
C TYR A 31 26.66 48.23 -18.96
N ALA A 32 27.62 47.89 -19.82
CA ALA A 32 28.03 46.51 -20.04
C ALA A 32 28.60 45.92 -18.73
N TRP A 33 28.33 44.63 -18.48
CA TRP A 33 28.45 43.95 -17.18
C TRP A 33 29.87 43.71 -16.63
N SER A 34 30.89 44.45 -17.06
CA SER A 34 32.23 44.23 -16.54
C SER A 34 33.11 45.47 -16.63
N THR A 35 33.65 45.86 -15.47
CA THR A 35 34.61 46.95 -15.20
C THR A 35 34.03 48.34 -14.90
N VAL A 36 33.27 48.44 -13.80
CA VAL A 36 33.14 49.72 -13.12
C VAL A 36 34.45 49.97 -12.34
N SER A 37 35.33 50.83 -12.87
CA SER A 37 36.51 51.27 -12.12
C SER A 37 36.08 52.16 -10.94
N ALA A 38 36.88 52.20 -9.87
CA ALA A 38 36.61 53.01 -8.67
C ALA A 38 36.41 54.52 -8.96
N ASN A 39 36.75 54.99 -10.16
CA ASN A 39 36.63 56.38 -10.59
C ASN A 39 35.31 56.70 -11.32
N VAL A 40 34.45 55.74 -11.65
CA VAL A 40 33.18 55.97 -12.40
C VAL A 40 32.16 56.81 -11.62
N PHE A 41 32.26 56.88 -10.29
CA PHE A 41 31.32 57.65 -9.46
C PHE A 41 31.80 59.06 -9.09
N ARG A 42 32.98 59.52 -9.55
CA ARG A 42 33.42 60.91 -9.34
C ARG A 42 32.69 61.82 -10.33
N GLY A 43 31.58 62.42 -9.89
CA GLY A 43 30.83 63.39 -10.69
C GLY A 43 29.32 63.37 -10.51
N LEU A 44 28.77 62.47 -9.67
CA LEU A 44 27.36 62.54 -9.32
C LEU A 44 27.08 63.82 -8.52
N ASN A 45 26.27 64.72 -9.09
CA ASN A 45 25.78 65.89 -8.37
C ASN A 45 24.83 65.41 -7.27
N SER A 46 25.27 65.50 -6.01
CA SER A 46 24.49 65.09 -4.84
C SER A 46 23.15 65.84 -4.72
N ALA A 47 23.02 67.03 -5.34
CA ALA A 47 21.77 67.79 -5.37
C ALA A 47 20.65 67.08 -6.17
N ASN A 48 21.01 66.17 -7.08
CA ASN A 48 20.06 65.43 -7.92
C ASN A 48 19.41 64.26 -7.18
N PHE A 49 19.90 63.91 -5.99
CA PHE A 49 19.45 62.77 -5.22
C PHE A 49 18.71 63.22 -3.97
N LYS A 50 17.75 62.40 -3.53
CA LYS A 50 17.08 62.53 -2.22
C LYS A 50 17.21 61.23 -1.44
N LEU A 51 17.25 61.34 -0.12
CA LEU A 51 17.27 60.18 0.78
C LEU A 51 16.03 59.33 0.52
N SER A 52 16.21 58.02 0.39
CA SER A 52 15.15 57.03 0.21
C SER A 52 14.99 56.13 1.44
N GLY A 53 15.96 56.16 2.36
CA GLY A 53 15.93 55.47 3.65
C GLY A 53 17.34 55.31 4.23
N SER A 54 17.42 54.97 5.51
CA SER A 54 18.65 54.70 6.25
C SER A 54 18.57 53.39 7.04
N ILE A 55 19.74 52.83 7.32
CA ILE A 55 19.92 51.78 8.32
C ILE A 55 20.61 52.42 9.51
N ASP A 56 19.91 52.48 10.63
CA ASP A 56 20.28 53.31 11.78
C ASP A 56 21.23 52.56 12.72
N SER A 57 21.11 51.24 12.80
CA SER A 57 21.96 50.40 13.64
C SER A 57 22.07 48.95 13.14
N TYR A 58 23.16 48.30 13.55
CA TYR A 58 23.51 46.92 13.23
C TYR A 58 23.88 46.14 14.50
N ASP A 59 23.71 44.83 14.49
CA ASP A 59 24.29 43.95 15.50
C ASP A 59 25.78 43.65 15.21
N ALA A 60 26.42 42.84 16.07
CA ALA A 60 27.83 42.46 15.91
C ALA A 60 28.12 41.53 14.70
N TYR A 61 27.09 40.98 14.09
CA TYR A 61 27.17 40.10 12.93
C TYR A 61 26.89 40.87 11.63
N GLY A 62 26.47 42.13 11.73
CA GLY A 62 26.18 42.98 10.58
C GLY A 62 24.73 42.91 10.12
N ASN A 63 23.83 42.40 10.94
CA ASN A 63 22.42 42.40 10.65
C ASN A 63 21.77 43.73 11.06
N PRO A 64 20.91 44.33 10.22
CA PRO A 64 20.24 45.58 10.56
C PRO A 64 19.33 45.36 11.77
N LEU A 65 19.41 46.25 12.77
CA LEU A 65 18.53 46.26 13.94
C LEU A 65 17.42 47.31 13.79
N THR A 66 17.68 48.38 13.04
CA THR A 66 16.72 49.47 12.85
C THR A 66 16.93 50.13 11.50
N GLU A 67 15.84 50.40 10.79
CA GLU A 67 15.83 51.12 9.52
C GLU A 67 14.78 52.22 9.53
N THR A 68 15.07 53.33 8.88
CA THR A 68 14.13 54.45 8.72
C THR A 68 13.84 54.64 7.24
N SER A 69 12.56 54.57 6.86
CA SER A 69 12.11 54.79 5.48
C SER A 69 12.15 56.26 5.08
N GLU A 70 11.99 56.57 3.77
CA GLU A 70 11.84 57.96 3.28
C GLU A 70 10.72 58.74 3.97
N ALA A 71 9.65 58.06 4.40
CA ALA A 71 8.52 58.67 5.10
C ALA A 71 8.80 58.91 6.60
N GLY A 72 9.99 58.57 7.10
CA GLY A 72 10.35 58.65 8.52
C GLY A 72 9.79 57.51 9.37
N ILE A 73 9.13 56.52 8.77
CA ILE A 73 8.64 55.33 9.47
C ILE A 73 9.82 54.44 9.82
N GLN A 74 9.92 54.07 11.10
CA GLN A 74 10.99 53.23 11.62
C GLN A 74 10.55 51.76 11.70
N SER A 75 11.43 50.88 11.21
CA SER A 75 11.32 49.43 11.29
C SER A 75 12.39 48.89 12.24
N THR A 76 12.03 48.04 13.20
CA THR A 76 12.99 47.34 14.07
C THR A 76 13.03 45.85 13.76
N TYR A 77 14.20 45.24 13.85
CA TYR A 77 14.41 43.82 13.53
C TYR A 77 15.08 43.09 14.69
N THR A 78 14.66 41.86 14.93
CA THR A 78 15.28 40.95 15.91
C THR A 78 15.72 39.70 15.18
N TRP A 79 16.93 39.24 15.47
CA TRP A 79 17.55 38.08 14.84
C TRP A 79 17.69 36.94 15.85
N GLY A 80 17.36 35.73 15.43
CA GLY A 80 17.48 34.49 16.21
C GLY A 80 18.47 33.53 15.56
N TYR A 81 18.59 32.32 16.14
CA TYR A 81 19.47 31.24 15.70
C TYR A 81 20.88 31.73 15.32
N ASN A 82 21.74 31.95 16.33
CA ASN A 82 23.10 32.46 16.14
C ASN A 82 23.19 33.75 15.30
N ASN A 83 22.17 34.62 15.37
CA ASN A 83 22.06 35.88 14.63
C ASN A 83 22.09 35.70 13.10
N SER A 84 21.50 34.62 12.58
CA SER A 84 21.47 34.39 11.13
C SER A 84 20.06 34.36 10.54
N LEU A 85 19.01 34.27 11.35
CA LEU A 85 17.62 34.19 10.89
C LEU A 85 16.78 35.30 11.52
N LEU A 86 15.97 35.99 10.72
CA LEU A 86 15.09 37.05 11.21
C LEU A 86 14.01 36.44 12.13
N ALA A 87 13.94 36.83 13.39
CA ALA A 87 12.94 36.35 14.35
C ALA A 87 11.68 37.24 14.38
N SER A 88 11.84 38.55 14.22
CA SER A 88 10.70 39.47 14.08
C SER A 88 11.08 40.78 13.41
N SER A 89 10.11 41.40 12.74
CA SER A 89 10.15 42.78 12.27
C SER A 89 8.96 43.56 12.85
N ALA A 90 9.16 44.81 13.23
CA ALA A 90 8.09 45.67 13.72
C ALA A 90 8.17 47.07 13.10
N LEU A 91 7.05 47.55 12.55
CA LEU A 91 6.89 48.93 12.10
C LEU A 91 6.30 49.77 13.22
N ASN A 92 6.79 51.00 13.40
CA ASN A 92 6.37 51.90 14.47
C ASN A 92 6.47 51.27 15.88
N ALA A 93 7.67 50.74 16.21
CA ALA A 93 7.94 50.11 17.50
C ALA A 93 7.45 50.98 18.68
N GLY A 94 6.60 50.41 19.55
CA GLY A 94 5.87 51.15 20.60
C GLY A 94 4.45 50.63 20.81
N THR A 95 3.53 51.50 21.26
CA THR A 95 2.14 51.12 21.60
C THR A 95 1.25 50.71 20.43
N PHE A 96 1.64 51.03 19.19
CA PHE A 96 0.90 50.70 17.97
C PHE A 96 1.81 49.97 16.97
N GLU A 97 2.72 49.13 17.49
CA GLU A 97 3.65 48.41 16.64
C GLU A 97 2.92 47.40 15.75
N HIS A 98 3.24 47.42 14.45
CA HIS A 98 2.80 46.39 13.52
C HIS A 98 3.92 45.36 13.43
N LYS A 99 3.79 44.28 14.19
CA LYS A 99 4.84 43.28 14.36
C LYS A 99 4.54 41.99 13.62
N THR A 100 5.49 41.54 12.81
CA THR A 100 5.50 40.20 12.22
C THR A 100 6.58 39.37 12.91
N SER A 101 6.27 38.13 13.30
CA SER A 101 7.25 37.22 13.90
C SER A 101 7.36 35.90 13.14
N TYR A 102 8.53 35.28 13.23
CA TYR A 102 8.92 34.11 12.45
C TYR A 102 9.56 33.06 13.35
N ILE A 103 9.04 31.83 13.30
CA ILE A 103 9.67 30.66 13.92
C ILE A 103 10.30 29.83 12.80
N HIS A 104 11.51 29.33 13.04
CA HIS A 104 12.31 28.64 12.04
C HIS A 104 12.68 27.24 12.52
N LYS A 105 12.76 26.31 11.56
CA LYS A 105 13.55 25.09 11.68
C LYS A 105 14.94 25.37 11.08
N PRO A 106 16.03 25.29 11.87
CA PRO A 106 17.38 25.56 11.40
C PRO A 106 17.73 24.80 10.11
N LEU A 107 18.36 25.50 9.15
CA LEU A 107 18.79 24.97 7.85
C LEU A 107 17.66 24.42 6.96
N VAL A 108 16.39 24.64 7.32
CA VAL A 108 15.22 24.19 6.56
C VAL A 108 14.38 25.36 6.09
N GLY A 109 13.91 26.19 7.03
CA GLY A 109 13.09 27.36 6.70
C GLY A 109 12.13 27.76 7.82
N ILE A 110 11.22 28.68 7.49
CA ILE A 110 10.19 29.19 8.40
C ILE A 110 9.13 28.11 8.63
N THR A 111 8.78 27.83 9.89
CA THR A 111 7.69 26.92 10.26
C THR A 111 6.43 27.65 10.70
N GLN A 112 6.55 28.93 11.09
CA GLN A 112 5.42 29.74 11.51
C GLN A 112 5.68 31.21 11.22
N VAL A 113 4.67 31.90 10.69
CA VAL A 113 4.62 33.36 10.58
C VAL A 113 3.43 33.83 11.38
N THR A 114 3.63 34.80 12.27
CA THR A 114 2.54 35.53 12.93
C THR A 114 2.54 36.94 12.38
N ASP A 115 1.45 37.34 11.73
CA ASP A 115 1.30 38.66 11.12
C ASP A 115 0.98 39.75 12.17
N PRO A 116 0.89 41.04 11.78
CA PRO A 116 0.55 42.13 12.69
C PRO A 116 -0.85 42.04 13.32
N ASN A 117 -1.76 41.26 12.71
CA ASN A 117 -3.09 41.00 13.25
C ASN A 117 -3.11 39.77 14.16
N THR A 118 -1.94 39.23 14.52
CA THR A 118 -1.76 38.00 15.33
C THR A 118 -2.27 36.72 14.67
N ILE A 119 -2.55 36.77 13.36
CA ILE A 119 -2.95 35.60 12.59
C ILE A 119 -1.72 34.77 12.25
N VAL A 120 -1.84 33.46 12.46
CA VAL A 120 -0.74 32.52 12.33
C VAL A 120 -0.86 31.73 11.03
N SER A 121 0.17 31.77 10.20
CA SER A 121 0.38 30.81 9.11
C SER A 121 1.44 29.79 9.52
N LYS A 122 1.19 28.50 9.25
CA LYS A 122 2.12 27.41 9.60
C LYS A 122 2.62 26.71 8.34
N TYR A 123 3.87 26.28 8.40
CA TYR A 123 4.57 25.66 7.27
C TYR A 123 5.23 24.37 7.74
N SER A 124 5.01 23.29 6.99
CA SER A 124 5.67 22.00 7.22
C SER A 124 6.43 21.54 5.99
N TYR A 125 7.48 20.78 6.22
CA TYR A 125 8.44 20.37 5.20
C TYR A 125 8.45 18.85 5.02
N ASP A 126 8.84 18.38 3.84
CA ASP A 126 9.07 16.96 3.59
C ASP A 126 10.44 16.49 4.16
N ASN A 127 10.74 15.20 4.00
CA ASN A 127 12.00 14.60 4.48
C ASN A 127 13.25 15.14 3.75
N PHE A 128 13.06 15.85 2.64
CA PHE A 128 14.11 16.52 1.89
C PHE A 128 14.18 18.03 2.21
N ASN A 129 13.49 18.48 3.27
CA ASN A 129 13.45 19.87 3.71
C ASN A 129 12.84 20.85 2.68
N ARG A 130 11.95 20.37 1.80
CA ARG A 130 11.17 21.21 0.87
C ARG A 130 9.79 21.51 1.42
N LEU A 131 9.24 22.69 1.15
CA LEU A 131 7.94 23.10 1.65
C LEU A 131 6.84 22.15 1.18
N LYS A 132 6.05 21.61 2.10
CA LYS A 132 5.07 20.55 1.80
C LYS A 132 3.63 20.98 2.00
N ILE A 133 3.37 21.70 3.10
CA ILE A 133 2.01 22.12 3.47
C ILE A 133 2.09 23.51 4.09
N GLU A 134 1.18 24.37 3.66
CA GLU A 134 0.85 25.63 4.29
C GLU A 134 -0.53 25.53 4.94
N ARG A 135 -0.63 25.97 6.20
CA ARG A 135 -1.87 26.02 6.95
C ARG A 135 -2.17 27.43 7.41
N ASP A 136 -3.46 27.75 7.48
CA ASP A 136 -3.95 28.96 8.12
C ASP A 136 -3.94 28.85 9.65
N HIS A 137 -4.55 29.83 10.32
CA HIS A 137 -4.61 29.91 11.77
C HIS A 137 -5.51 28.84 12.40
N ASP A 138 -6.45 28.28 11.63
CA ASP A 138 -7.39 27.22 12.04
C ASP A 138 -6.87 25.81 11.69
N ASP A 139 -5.58 25.71 11.37
CA ASP A 139 -4.91 24.49 10.93
C ASP A 139 -5.49 23.86 9.65
N GLN A 140 -6.26 24.63 8.87
CA GLN A 140 -6.76 24.18 7.57
C GLN A 140 -5.65 24.27 6.53
N ILE A 141 -5.58 23.27 5.66
CA ILE A 141 -4.58 23.23 4.59
C ILE A 141 -4.99 24.23 3.51
N MET A 142 -4.21 25.31 3.38
CA MET A 142 -4.37 26.29 2.31
C MET A 142 -3.71 25.84 1.03
N SER A 143 -2.52 25.24 1.14
CA SER A 143 -1.73 24.81 0.01
C SER A 143 -0.94 23.56 0.35
N ARG A 144 -0.82 22.68 -0.64
CA ARG A 144 -0.09 21.42 -0.54
C ARG A 144 0.79 21.28 -1.77
N TYR A 145 2.04 20.91 -1.56
CA TYR A 145 3.03 20.74 -2.62
C TYR A 145 3.41 19.27 -2.73
N ARG A 146 3.39 18.77 -3.98
CA ARG A 146 3.92 17.46 -4.34
C ARG A 146 5.06 17.67 -5.32
N TYR A 147 6.16 16.97 -5.06
CA TYR A 147 7.38 17.08 -5.85
C TYR A 147 7.65 15.74 -6.52
N HIS A 148 7.83 15.78 -7.83
CA HIS A 148 8.20 14.64 -8.65
C HIS A 148 9.35 15.03 -9.58
N TYR A 149 10.14 14.04 -10.01
CA TYR A 149 11.14 14.27 -11.06
C TYR A 149 10.47 14.51 -12.41
N GLN A 150 11.12 15.27 -13.29
CA GLN A 150 10.65 15.42 -14.67
C GLN A 150 10.42 14.03 -15.30
N ASN A 151 9.21 13.80 -15.84
CA ASN A 151 8.75 12.53 -16.43
C ASN A 151 8.48 11.37 -15.45
N GLN A 152 8.40 11.63 -14.14
CA GLN A 152 7.92 10.63 -13.19
C GLN A 152 6.40 10.45 -13.33
N SER A 153 5.94 9.21 -13.48
CA SER A 153 4.50 8.91 -13.51
C SER A 153 3.88 9.15 -12.13
N GLU A 154 2.88 10.02 -12.07
CA GLU A 154 2.11 10.29 -10.85
C GLU A 154 1.00 9.25 -10.69
N GLY A 155 1.37 8.07 -10.22
CA GLY A 155 0.46 6.94 -10.07
C GLY A 155 0.67 6.16 -8.78
N PHE A 156 -0.25 5.24 -8.55
CA PHE A 156 -0.13 4.18 -7.56
C PHE A 156 1.12 3.34 -7.84
N SER A 157 1.91 3.06 -6.80
CA SER A 157 3.15 2.29 -6.94
C SER A 157 2.92 0.78 -6.96
N ASN A 158 1.90 0.30 -6.23
CA ASN A 158 1.57 -1.11 -6.24
C ASN A 158 0.76 -1.46 -7.47
N THR A 159 1.32 -2.29 -8.34
CA THR A 159 0.70 -2.75 -9.58
C THR A 159 0.16 -4.19 -9.50
N VAL A 160 0.04 -4.74 -8.29
CA VAL A 160 -0.32 -6.14 -8.06
C VAL A 160 -1.61 -6.26 -7.24
N ILE A 161 -2.45 -7.21 -7.62
CA ILE A 161 -3.55 -7.73 -6.81
C ILE A 161 -3.05 -9.02 -6.14
N SER A 162 -2.99 -9.01 -4.81
CA SER A 162 -2.64 -10.18 -4.00
C SER A 162 -3.90 -10.91 -3.54
N LYS A 163 -3.81 -12.23 -3.46
CA LYS A 163 -4.88 -13.11 -2.97
C LYS A 163 -4.40 -13.86 -1.73
N SER A 164 -5.29 -14.05 -0.76
CA SER A 164 -5.07 -14.88 0.42
C SER A 164 -6.38 -15.52 0.87
N GLY A 165 -6.31 -16.42 1.85
CA GLY A 165 -7.44 -17.24 2.27
C GLY A 165 -7.60 -18.49 1.41
N CYS A 166 -8.77 -19.12 1.52
CA CYS A 166 -9.06 -20.41 0.91
C CYS A 166 -9.78 -20.23 -0.44
N PRO A 167 -9.15 -20.56 -1.59
CA PRO A 167 -9.76 -20.42 -2.91
C PRO A 167 -10.67 -21.61 -3.26
N VAL A 168 -11.61 -21.95 -2.37
CA VAL A 168 -12.63 -22.99 -2.62
C VAL A 168 -14.01 -22.34 -2.70
N SER A 169 -14.86 -22.78 -3.61
CA SER A 169 -16.20 -22.20 -3.74
C SER A 169 -17.00 -22.34 -2.45
N GLY A 170 -17.68 -21.27 -2.03
CA GLY A 170 -18.37 -21.18 -0.75
C GLY A 170 -17.48 -20.76 0.43
N GLN A 171 -16.16 -20.61 0.22
CA GLN A 171 -15.22 -20.07 1.21
C GLN A 171 -14.82 -18.64 0.88
N SER A 172 -14.37 -17.90 1.91
CA SER A 172 -13.96 -16.51 1.75
C SER A 172 -12.52 -16.41 1.22
N VAL A 173 -12.36 -15.61 0.16
CA VAL A 173 -11.08 -15.18 -0.40
C VAL A 173 -10.89 -13.70 -0.06
N ILE A 174 -9.66 -13.32 0.30
CA ILE A 174 -9.28 -11.93 0.54
C ILE A 174 -8.45 -11.45 -0.64
N LEU A 175 -8.91 -10.39 -1.28
CA LEU A 175 -8.20 -9.68 -2.34
C LEU A 175 -7.63 -8.39 -1.74
N SER A 176 -6.39 -8.07 -2.08
CA SER A 176 -5.72 -6.87 -1.56
C SER A 176 -4.77 -6.25 -2.56
N SER A 177 -4.61 -4.93 -2.48
CA SER A 177 -3.63 -4.17 -3.25
C SER A 177 -3.20 -2.97 -2.40
N TYR A 178 -2.36 -3.27 -1.40
CA TYR A 178 -1.89 -2.29 -0.43
C TYR A 178 -1.17 -1.12 -1.11
N GLU A 179 -1.46 0.09 -0.66
CA GLU A 179 -0.78 1.30 -1.11
C GLU A 179 -0.56 2.21 0.10
N ASN A 180 0.60 2.83 0.20
CA ASN A 180 0.90 3.83 1.22
C ASN A 180 0.94 5.22 0.57
N LEU A 181 -0.23 5.85 0.44
CA LEU A 181 -0.35 7.20 -0.08
C LEU A 181 -0.50 8.17 1.06
N GLU A 182 0.24 9.28 0.96
CA GLU A 182 0.20 10.32 1.96
C GLU A 182 -1.03 11.23 1.83
N PHE A 183 -1.66 11.25 0.65
CA PHE A 183 -2.68 12.23 0.31
C PHE A 183 -3.89 11.61 -0.39
N GLY A 184 -5.06 12.19 -0.09
CA GLY A 184 -6.33 11.77 -0.64
C GLY A 184 -6.79 10.42 -0.08
N GLN A 185 -8.11 10.24 0.02
CA GLN A 185 -8.67 8.92 0.28
C GLN A 185 -8.74 8.16 -1.04
N THR A 186 -8.15 6.95 -1.06
CA THR A 186 -8.29 6.06 -2.20
C THR A 186 -9.59 5.26 -2.08
N THR A 187 -10.31 5.18 -3.19
CA THR A 187 -11.44 4.27 -3.40
C THR A 187 -10.98 3.12 -4.29
N TYR A 188 -11.22 1.89 -3.84
CA TYR A 188 -10.89 0.65 -4.51
C TYR A 188 -12.18 -0.01 -5.01
N ILE A 189 -12.33 -0.10 -6.33
CA ILE A 189 -13.48 -0.73 -6.99
C ILE A 189 -13.03 -2.08 -7.53
N TRP A 190 -13.47 -3.13 -6.85
CA TRP A 190 -13.19 -4.53 -7.15
C TRP A 190 -14.29 -5.09 -8.05
N ASN A 191 -13.98 -5.39 -9.30
CA ASN A 191 -14.82 -6.19 -10.18
C ASN A 191 -14.35 -7.64 -10.06
N LEU A 192 -15.21 -8.52 -9.56
CA LEU A 192 -14.79 -9.84 -9.06
C LEU A 192 -14.74 -10.93 -10.14
N GLY A 193 -15.11 -10.58 -11.37
CA GLY A 193 -15.04 -11.46 -12.54
C GLY A 193 -16.24 -12.39 -12.71
N ASP A 194 -17.18 -12.41 -11.77
CA ASP A 194 -18.43 -13.19 -11.79
C ASP A 194 -19.68 -12.33 -12.08
N GLY A 195 -19.47 -11.06 -12.47
CA GLY A 195 -20.52 -10.06 -12.64
C GLY A 195 -20.78 -9.20 -11.40
N ASN A 196 -20.22 -9.54 -10.24
CA ASN A 196 -20.35 -8.74 -9.02
C ASN A 196 -19.20 -7.74 -8.85
N SER A 197 -19.46 -6.68 -8.10
CA SER A 197 -18.46 -5.66 -7.77
C SER A 197 -18.60 -5.15 -6.33
N GLN A 198 -17.50 -4.69 -5.74
CA GLN A 198 -17.44 -4.10 -4.40
C GLN A 198 -16.63 -2.80 -4.44
N SER A 199 -17.08 -1.78 -3.71
CA SER A 199 -16.36 -0.52 -3.55
C SER A 199 -15.95 -0.35 -2.08
N THR A 200 -14.67 -0.05 -1.85
CA THR A 200 -14.06 0.00 -0.51
C THR A 200 -13.09 1.18 -0.40
N THR A 201 -12.91 1.71 0.81
CA THR A 201 -11.84 2.69 1.11
C THR A 201 -10.59 2.03 1.69
N ASN A 202 -10.72 0.79 2.14
CA ASN A 202 -9.59 -0.05 2.52
C ASN A 202 -8.99 -0.72 1.28
N SER A 203 -7.69 -1.00 1.33
CA SER A 203 -6.95 -1.64 0.23
C SER A 203 -7.22 -3.15 0.07
N SER A 204 -8.27 -3.67 0.70
CA SER A 204 -8.64 -5.08 0.67
C SER A 204 -10.15 -5.29 0.72
N THR A 205 -10.61 -6.38 0.12
CA THR A 205 -11.99 -6.85 0.22
C THR A 205 -12.05 -8.36 0.44
N ASN A 206 -13.09 -8.82 1.11
CA ASN A 206 -13.42 -10.23 1.29
C ASN A 206 -14.61 -10.61 0.39
N TYR A 207 -14.52 -11.75 -0.27
CA TYR A 207 -15.56 -12.22 -1.18
C TYR A 207 -15.70 -13.75 -1.17
N ILE A 208 -16.90 -14.27 -1.47
CA ILE A 208 -17.20 -15.70 -1.55
C ILE A 208 -17.73 -16.00 -2.95
N TYR A 209 -17.01 -16.83 -3.69
CA TYR A 209 -17.45 -17.31 -5.00
C TYR A 209 -18.38 -18.52 -4.83
N ALA A 210 -19.60 -18.42 -5.38
CA ALA A 210 -20.60 -19.49 -5.25
C ALA A 210 -20.29 -20.73 -6.11
N GLN A 211 -19.57 -20.54 -7.22
CA GLN A 211 -19.23 -21.61 -8.16
C GLN A 211 -17.70 -21.72 -8.31
N PRO A 212 -17.18 -22.92 -8.60
CA PRO A 212 -15.79 -23.09 -9.00
C PRO A 212 -15.56 -22.52 -10.40
N GLY A 213 -14.34 -22.09 -10.69
CA GLY A 213 -13.97 -21.56 -11.99
C GLY A 213 -12.77 -20.63 -11.95
N THR A 214 -12.37 -20.16 -13.13
CA THR A 214 -11.36 -19.10 -13.28
C THR A 214 -12.05 -17.75 -13.41
N TYR A 215 -11.75 -16.81 -12.52
CA TYR A 215 -12.32 -15.47 -12.49
C TYR A 215 -11.26 -14.42 -12.83
N SER A 216 -11.61 -13.50 -13.71
CA SER A 216 -10.77 -12.35 -14.06
C SER A 216 -11.14 -11.16 -13.17
N VAL A 217 -10.39 -10.95 -12.10
CA VAL A 217 -10.60 -9.86 -11.15
C VAL A 217 -9.96 -8.59 -11.71
N LYS A 218 -10.74 -7.51 -11.81
CA LYS A 218 -10.27 -6.17 -12.20
C LYS A 218 -10.42 -5.21 -11.02
N LEU A 219 -9.32 -4.57 -10.62
CA LEU A 219 -9.33 -3.51 -9.60
C LEU A 219 -9.15 -2.15 -10.28
N THR A 220 -10.02 -1.19 -9.95
CA THR A 220 -9.85 0.22 -10.30
C THR A 220 -9.55 1.00 -9.02
N LYS A 221 -8.39 1.67 -8.97
CA LYS A 221 -8.00 2.56 -7.88
C LYS A 221 -8.25 4.01 -8.29
N GLN A 222 -9.02 4.73 -7.48
CA GLN A 222 -9.33 6.15 -7.70
C GLN A 222 -8.89 6.95 -6.48
N ASN A 223 -8.12 8.02 -6.71
CA ASN A 223 -7.74 8.97 -5.68
C ASN A 223 -7.72 10.37 -6.32
N PRO A 224 -8.28 11.41 -5.68
CA PRO A 224 -8.29 12.78 -6.23
C PRO A 224 -6.89 13.33 -6.56
N GLU A 225 -5.86 12.80 -5.91
CA GLU A 225 -4.49 13.27 -6.03
C GLU A 225 -3.66 12.45 -7.02
N TYR A 226 -4.11 11.26 -7.44
CA TYR A 226 -3.29 10.36 -8.26
C TYR A 226 -4.01 9.97 -9.54
N THR A 227 -3.23 9.65 -10.58
CA THR A 227 -3.80 9.14 -11.82
C THR A 227 -4.52 7.82 -11.55
N LEU A 228 -5.73 7.68 -12.08
CA LEU A 228 -6.50 6.45 -12.02
C LEU A 228 -5.67 5.26 -12.49
N GLN A 229 -5.70 4.16 -11.74
CA GLN A 229 -5.00 2.92 -12.09
C GLN A 229 -5.99 1.76 -12.19
N GLU A 230 -5.83 0.96 -13.22
CA GLU A 230 -6.55 -0.30 -13.38
C GLU A 230 -5.58 -1.47 -13.37
N LEU A 231 -5.89 -2.49 -12.58
CA LEU A 231 -5.14 -3.72 -12.46
C LEU A 231 -6.05 -4.91 -12.76
N GLN A 232 -5.46 -6.00 -13.25
CA GLN A 232 -6.20 -7.21 -13.54
C GLN A 232 -5.38 -8.45 -13.16
N THR A 233 -6.04 -9.47 -12.62
CA THR A 233 -5.43 -10.76 -12.31
C THR A 233 -6.44 -11.90 -12.49
N SER A 234 -5.96 -13.10 -12.79
CA SER A 234 -6.78 -14.31 -12.79
C SER A 234 -6.67 -15.03 -11.44
N ILE A 235 -7.82 -15.44 -10.90
CA ILE A 235 -7.87 -16.31 -9.73
C ILE A 235 -8.64 -17.59 -10.08
N ASN A 236 -8.17 -18.72 -9.56
CA ASN A 236 -8.84 -19.99 -9.70
C ASN A 236 -9.55 -20.29 -8.38
N ILE A 237 -10.82 -20.63 -8.46
CA ILE A 237 -11.66 -21.08 -7.35
C ILE A 237 -11.94 -22.56 -7.57
N TYR A 238 -11.53 -23.38 -6.62
CA TYR A 238 -11.58 -24.83 -6.68
C TYR A 238 -12.87 -25.38 -6.11
N ARG A 239 -13.18 -26.62 -6.49
CA ARG A 239 -14.32 -27.35 -5.93
C ARG A 239 -14.05 -27.77 -4.48
N PRO A 240 -15.08 -27.76 -3.61
CA PRO A 240 -14.97 -28.26 -2.25
C PRO A 240 -15.02 -29.78 -2.23
N VAL A 241 -14.33 -30.39 -1.26
CA VAL A 241 -14.40 -31.86 -1.07
C VAL A 241 -15.72 -32.32 -0.45
N SER A 242 -16.51 -31.41 0.15
CA SER A 242 -17.75 -31.74 0.87
C SER A 242 -18.83 -32.41 0.02
N GLY A 243 -18.77 -32.25 -1.31
CA GLY A 243 -19.66 -32.92 -2.26
C GLY A 243 -19.14 -34.28 -2.73
N ALA A 244 -18.05 -34.82 -2.19
CA ALA A 244 -17.55 -36.14 -2.58
C ALA A 244 -18.47 -37.25 -2.07
N ILE A 245 -18.66 -38.28 -2.88
CA ILE A 245 -19.43 -39.48 -2.56
C ILE A 245 -18.52 -40.67 -2.82
N ALA A 246 -18.23 -41.44 -1.77
CA ALA A 246 -17.65 -42.76 -1.96
C ALA A 246 -18.76 -43.79 -2.18
N SER A 247 -18.44 -44.89 -2.86
CA SER A 247 -19.32 -46.03 -3.03
C SER A 247 -18.50 -47.31 -3.19
N VAL A 248 -19.15 -48.42 -2.86
CA VAL A 248 -18.63 -49.77 -3.13
C VAL A 248 -19.55 -50.40 -4.17
N THR A 249 -18.97 -50.90 -5.25
CA THR A 249 -19.68 -51.61 -6.31
C THR A 249 -19.20 -53.06 -6.35
N GLY A 250 -20.14 -54.00 -6.37
CA GLY A 250 -19.86 -55.42 -6.23
C GLY A 250 -20.19 -55.96 -4.83
N PRO A 251 -19.84 -57.23 -4.55
CA PRO A 251 -20.22 -57.91 -3.32
C PRO A 251 -19.47 -57.36 -2.10
N THR A 252 -20.20 -56.89 -1.08
CA THR A 252 -19.57 -56.48 0.20
C THR A 252 -19.36 -57.66 1.16
N THR A 253 -19.93 -58.81 0.82
CA THR A 253 -19.81 -60.04 1.62
C THR A 253 -19.56 -61.23 0.70
N TYR A 254 -18.60 -62.08 1.06
CA TYR A 254 -18.34 -63.35 0.39
C TYR A 254 -18.43 -64.52 1.36
N ASP A 255 -19.17 -65.55 0.96
CA ASP A 255 -19.04 -66.88 1.54
C ASP A 255 -17.87 -67.60 0.86
N ILE A 256 -16.86 -67.99 1.63
CA ILE A 256 -15.65 -68.65 1.10
C ILE A 256 -15.84 -70.15 0.85
N CYS A 257 -16.95 -70.74 1.32
CA CYS A 257 -17.20 -72.17 1.23
C CYS A 257 -17.28 -72.79 -0.18
N PRO A 258 -17.66 -72.06 -1.25
CA PRO A 258 -17.56 -72.58 -2.61
C PRO A 258 -16.12 -72.87 -3.08
N LEU A 259 -15.08 -72.49 -2.31
CA LEU A 259 -13.64 -72.62 -2.62
C LEU A 259 -13.26 -72.14 -4.04
N ALA A 260 -14.08 -71.25 -4.58
CA ALA A 260 -13.92 -70.66 -5.89
C ALA A 260 -13.80 -69.14 -5.71
N PRO A 261 -12.92 -68.47 -6.46
CA PRO A 261 -12.87 -67.02 -6.46
C PRO A 261 -14.21 -66.44 -6.91
N PRO A 262 -14.59 -65.27 -6.39
CA PRO A 262 -15.87 -64.66 -6.71
C PRO A 262 -15.96 -64.26 -8.19
N THR A 263 -17.15 -64.44 -8.77
CA THR A 263 -17.42 -64.15 -10.20
C THR A 263 -17.52 -62.66 -10.51
N GLN A 264 -17.72 -61.83 -9.49
CA GLN A 264 -17.72 -60.37 -9.59
C GLN A 264 -16.67 -59.82 -8.64
N SER A 265 -15.87 -58.86 -9.08
CA SER A 265 -14.92 -58.14 -8.24
C SER A 265 -15.61 -57.00 -7.49
N THR A 266 -15.00 -56.60 -6.37
CA THR A 266 -15.43 -55.42 -5.62
C THR A 266 -14.52 -54.24 -5.93
N THR A 267 -15.14 -53.12 -6.29
CA THR A 267 -14.45 -51.87 -6.65
C THR A 267 -14.88 -50.77 -5.70
N LEU A 268 -13.90 -50.06 -5.17
CA LEU A 268 -14.06 -48.89 -4.33
C LEU A 268 -13.96 -47.64 -5.20
N THR A 269 -15.00 -46.81 -5.20
CA THR A 269 -15.07 -45.63 -6.07
C THR A 269 -15.33 -44.38 -5.25
N ALA A 270 -14.60 -43.30 -5.52
CA ALA A 270 -14.91 -41.97 -5.01
C ALA A 270 -15.26 -41.07 -6.18
N ASN A 271 -16.44 -40.46 -6.13
CA ASN A 271 -16.95 -39.54 -7.13
C ASN A 271 -17.02 -38.15 -6.50
N PHE A 272 -16.39 -37.16 -7.14
CA PHE A 272 -16.48 -35.78 -6.70
C PHE A 272 -17.64 -35.15 -7.48
N THR A 273 -18.74 -34.82 -6.78
CA THR A 273 -19.97 -34.34 -7.44
C THR A 273 -19.69 -33.09 -8.30
N ASN A 274 -20.33 -33.03 -9.48
CA ASN A 274 -20.29 -32.03 -10.58
C ASN A 274 -19.59 -32.42 -11.89
N GLY A 275 -19.07 -33.65 -12.05
CA GLY A 275 -18.95 -34.33 -13.36
C GLY A 275 -18.11 -33.69 -14.48
N ILE A 276 -17.52 -32.50 -14.28
CA ILE A 276 -16.67 -31.81 -15.24
C ILE A 276 -15.37 -31.48 -14.50
N ASN A 277 -14.26 -32.03 -14.97
CA ASN A 277 -12.92 -31.61 -14.53
C ASN A 277 -12.80 -30.10 -14.73
N GLN A 278 -12.76 -29.33 -13.65
CA GLN A 278 -12.40 -27.92 -13.75
C GLN A 278 -10.86 -27.84 -13.81
N PRO A 279 -10.28 -27.10 -14.77
CA PRO A 279 -8.84 -26.91 -14.84
C PRO A 279 -8.32 -26.38 -13.50
N GLY A 280 -7.47 -27.17 -12.84
CA GLY A 280 -6.77 -26.77 -11.62
C GLY A 280 -7.37 -27.25 -10.30
N ASP A 281 -8.45 -28.04 -10.28
CA ASP A 281 -8.88 -28.72 -9.05
C ASP A 281 -7.70 -29.46 -8.39
N VAL A 282 -7.56 -29.34 -7.07
CA VAL A 282 -6.53 -30.04 -6.29
C VAL A 282 -7.23 -30.85 -5.22
N PHE A 283 -7.40 -32.15 -5.50
CA PHE A 283 -7.86 -33.13 -4.53
C PHE A 283 -6.75 -34.11 -4.21
N ASN A 284 -6.65 -34.49 -2.94
CA ASN A 284 -5.89 -35.66 -2.50
C ASN A 284 -6.88 -36.71 -2.01
N VAL A 285 -6.79 -37.94 -2.51
CA VAL A 285 -7.71 -39.02 -2.20
C VAL A 285 -6.93 -40.25 -1.79
N VAL A 286 -7.22 -40.72 -0.59
CA VAL A 286 -6.58 -41.90 0.00
C VAL A 286 -7.64 -42.94 0.30
N TRP A 287 -7.45 -44.13 -0.26
CA TRP A 287 -8.19 -45.31 0.16
C TRP A 287 -7.32 -46.10 1.12
N GLU A 288 -7.89 -46.47 2.26
CA GLU A 288 -7.21 -47.24 3.29
C GLU A 288 -8.10 -48.36 3.79
N TYR A 289 -7.49 -49.42 4.30
CA TYR A 289 -8.19 -50.52 4.96
C TYR A 289 -7.49 -50.96 6.23
N ARG A 290 -8.23 -51.61 7.13
CA ARG A 290 -7.67 -52.40 8.22
C ARG A 290 -8.39 -53.73 8.31
N PHE A 291 -7.63 -54.79 8.58
CA PHE A 291 -8.14 -56.15 8.73
C PHE A 291 -8.32 -56.49 10.22
N ASN A 292 -9.50 -57.00 10.60
CA ASN A 292 -9.86 -57.41 11.96
C ASN A 292 -9.47 -56.38 13.05
N GLY A 293 -9.70 -55.10 12.78
CA GLY A 293 -9.40 -54.00 13.71
C GLY A 293 -7.92 -53.63 13.86
N GLY A 294 -7.04 -54.16 13.00
CA GLY A 294 -5.61 -53.83 12.98
C GLY A 294 -5.29 -52.41 12.53
N ALA A 295 -4.01 -52.17 12.15
CA ALA A 295 -3.57 -50.87 11.66
C ALA A 295 -4.16 -50.55 10.28
N TRP A 296 -4.33 -49.25 10.00
CA TRP A 296 -4.71 -48.77 8.67
C TRP A 296 -3.55 -48.94 7.69
N ASN A 297 -3.85 -49.54 6.54
CA ASN A 297 -2.94 -49.74 5.43
C ASN A 297 -3.50 -49.02 4.21
N GLN A 298 -2.64 -48.29 3.50
CA GLN A 298 -3.02 -47.57 2.29
C GLN A 298 -3.23 -48.55 1.12
N ILE A 299 -4.36 -48.41 0.42
CA ILE A 299 -4.65 -49.05 -0.86
C ILE A 299 -4.13 -48.18 -2.00
N SER A 300 -4.41 -46.88 -1.97
CA SER A 300 -4.03 -45.93 -3.02
C SER A 300 -3.85 -44.52 -2.49
N PHE A 301 -3.04 -43.74 -3.22
CA PHE A 301 -2.96 -42.29 -3.09
C PHE A 301 -3.08 -41.68 -4.49
N LEU A 302 -4.11 -40.86 -4.70
CA LEU A 302 -4.35 -40.17 -5.97
C LEU A 302 -4.45 -38.68 -5.70
N ALA A 303 -3.76 -37.88 -6.52
CA ALA A 303 -3.73 -36.43 -6.39
C ALA A 303 -3.95 -35.75 -7.74
N GLY A 304 -4.61 -34.59 -7.72
CA GLY A 304 -4.78 -33.73 -8.90
C GLY A 304 -6.24 -33.34 -9.16
N PRO A 305 -6.56 -32.90 -10.38
CA PRO A 305 -7.93 -32.57 -10.79
C PRO A 305 -8.70 -33.87 -11.02
N LEU A 306 -9.31 -34.39 -9.96
CA LEU A 306 -10.02 -35.67 -9.96
C LEU A 306 -11.53 -35.44 -10.12
N SER A 307 -12.12 -36.06 -11.14
CA SER A 307 -13.58 -36.23 -11.25
C SER A 307 -14.05 -37.49 -10.51
N SER A 308 -13.30 -38.57 -10.64
CA SER A 308 -13.51 -39.82 -9.90
C SER A 308 -12.20 -40.58 -9.71
N THR A 309 -12.20 -41.49 -8.74
CA THR A 309 -11.13 -42.46 -8.52
C THR A 309 -11.74 -43.84 -8.33
N SER A 310 -11.14 -44.88 -8.88
CA SER A 310 -11.53 -46.26 -8.65
C SER A 310 -10.32 -47.13 -8.31
N VAL A 311 -10.48 -47.99 -7.31
CA VAL A 311 -9.46 -48.97 -6.89
C VAL A 311 -10.10 -50.31 -6.60
N SER A 312 -9.33 -51.38 -6.79
CA SER A 312 -9.78 -52.72 -6.41
C SER A 312 -9.93 -52.84 -4.90
N SER A 313 -10.74 -53.80 -4.45
CA SER A 313 -10.86 -54.16 -3.05
C SER A 313 -9.50 -54.44 -2.37
N PRO A 314 -9.44 -54.33 -1.04
CA PRO A 314 -8.21 -54.61 -0.29
C PRO A 314 -7.66 -56.01 -0.54
N VAL A 315 -6.37 -56.18 -0.33
CA VAL A 315 -5.70 -57.49 -0.41
C VAL A 315 -6.37 -58.48 0.54
N GLY A 316 -6.59 -59.70 0.06
CA GLY A 316 -7.21 -60.81 0.80
C GLY A 316 -8.74 -60.81 0.79
N PHE A 317 -9.41 -59.73 0.41
CA PHE A 317 -10.87 -59.75 0.24
C PHE A 317 -11.24 -60.56 -1.01
N GLY A 318 -12.19 -61.49 -0.88
CA GLY A 318 -12.53 -62.46 -1.92
C GLY A 318 -11.57 -63.64 -2.08
N ASP A 319 -10.50 -63.72 -1.25
CA ASP A 319 -9.65 -64.92 -1.17
C ASP A 319 -10.40 -66.03 -0.41
N PRO A 320 -10.58 -67.24 -1.00
CA PRO A 320 -11.31 -68.33 -0.36
C PRO A 320 -10.59 -68.91 0.86
N THR A 321 -9.34 -68.52 1.13
CA THR A 321 -8.55 -69.01 2.26
C THR A 321 -8.57 -68.07 3.48
N ILE A 322 -9.15 -66.87 3.35
CA ILE A 322 -9.09 -65.82 4.38
C ILE A 322 -10.49 -65.48 4.86
N THR A 323 -10.74 -65.65 6.17
CA THR A 323 -11.95 -65.16 6.85
C THR A 323 -11.64 -63.91 7.68
N GLY A 324 -12.60 -63.00 7.76
CA GLY A 324 -12.48 -61.80 8.57
C GLY A 324 -13.20 -60.60 7.99
N THR A 325 -12.94 -59.46 8.59
CA THR A 325 -13.60 -58.20 8.28
C THR A 325 -12.56 -57.14 7.90
N TRP A 326 -12.81 -56.45 6.80
CA TRP A 326 -12.06 -55.30 6.34
C TRP A 326 -12.89 -54.05 6.56
N ASP A 327 -12.44 -53.17 7.45
CA ASP A 327 -12.93 -51.80 7.47
C ASP A 327 -12.17 -51.04 6.41
N VAL A 328 -12.90 -50.42 5.48
CA VAL A 328 -12.34 -49.63 4.38
C VAL A 328 -12.80 -48.19 4.54
N ARG A 329 -11.92 -47.22 4.33
CA ARG A 329 -12.28 -45.81 4.29
C ARG A 329 -11.68 -45.09 3.09
N CYS A 330 -12.42 -44.12 2.59
CA CYS A 330 -11.95 -43.12 1.65
C CYS A 330 -11.78 -41.81 2.40
N VAL A 331 -10.59 -41.21 2.35
CA VAL A 331 -10.30 -39.88 2.88
C VAL A 331 -9.96 -38.97 1.71
N GLY A 332 -10.83 -38.00 1.43
CA GLY A 332 -10.58 -36.95 0.44
C GLY A 332 -10.17 -35.65 1.13
N GLN A 333 -9.31 -34.86 0.51
CA GLN A 333 -8.92 -33.53 0.97
C GLN A 333 -8.89 -32.54 -0.20
N ASP A 334 -9.39 -31.32 -0.01
CA ASP A 334 -9.29 -30.23 -1.01
C ASP A 334 -8.04 -29.36 -0.84
N ALA A 335 -7.87 -28.38 -1.73
CA ALA A 335 -6.76 -27.43 -1.76
C ALA A 335 -6.58 -26.62 -0.46
N CYS A 336 -7.62 -26.51 0.37
CA CYS A 336 -7.58 -25.77 1.63
C CYS A 336 -7.44 -26.69 2.85
N GLY A 337 -7.30 -27.99 2.63
CA GLY A 337 -7.16 -28.96 3.70
C GLY A 337 -8.47 -29.44 4.30
N ASN A 338 -9.64 -29.02 3.79
CA ASN A 338 -10.91 -29.58 4.25
C ASN A 338 -10.97 -31.04 3.84
N THR A 339 -11.57 -31.89 4.68
CA THR A 339 -11.59 -33.33 4.46
C THR A 339 -13.00 -33.89 4.33
N PHE A 340 -13.14 -34.93 3.51
CA PHE A 340 -14.29 -35.83 3.44
C PHE A 340 -13.84 -37.22 3.88
N THR A 341 -14.69 -37.95 4.61
CA THR A 341 -14.42 -39.35 4.94
C THR A 341 -15.69 -40.18 4.80
N ALA A 342 -15.57 -41.32 4.13
CA ALA A 342 -16.60 -42.35 4.04
C ALA A 342 -16.00 -43.70 4.40
N SER A 343 -16.81 -44.58 4.99
CA SER A 343 -16.35 -45.88 5.46
C SER A 343 -17.33 -46.98 5.12
N TYR A 344 -16.79 -48.17 4.86
CA TYR A 344 -17.50 -49.37 4.46
C TYR A 344 -16.89 -50.57 5.16
N THR A 345 -17.69 -51.63 5.28
CA THR A 345 -17.24 -52.90 5.85
C THR A 345 -17.40 -53.98 4.80
N LEU A 346 -16.31 -54.70 4.54
CA LEU A 346 -16.29 -55.88 3.67
C LEU A 346 -16.03 -57.12 4.53
N THR A 347 -16.70 -58.25 4.24
CA THR A 347 -16.57 -59.47 5.07
C THR A 347 -16.40 -60.72 4.22
N ASN A 348 -15.39 -61.52 4.53
CA ASN A 348 -15.32 -62.92 4.12
C ASN A 348 -15.75 -63.79 5.31
N TYR A 349 -16.79 -64.59 5.13
CA TYR A 349 -17.28 -65.52 6.16
C TYR A 349 -17.30 -66.95 5.61
N ALA A 350 -17.25 -67.93 6.50
CA ALA A 350 -17.45 -69.33 6.16
C ALA A 350 -18.83 -69.76 6.66
N SER A 351 -19.74 -70.11 5.75
CA SER A 351 -21.06 -70.64 6.14
C SER A 351 -20.98 -72.01 6.81
N ASN A 352 -19.88 -72.75 6.60
CA ASN A 352 -19.59 -74.02 7.26
C ASN A 352 -18.17 -73.99 7.88
N PRO A 353 -18.03 -74.31 9.19
CA PRO A 353 -16.75 -74.28 9.89
C PRO A 353 -15.71 -75.30 9.35
N LEU A 354 -16.12 -76.26 8.52
CA LEU A 354 -15.23 -77.22 7.86
C LEU A 354 -14.71 -76.77 6.49
N CYS A 355 -15.03 -75.54 6.04
CA CYS A 355 -14.64 -75.07 4.71
C CYS A 355 -13.11 -74.91 4.51
N SER A 356 -12.33 -74.73 5.58
CA SER A 356 -10.87 -74.67 5.50
C SER A 356 -10.18 -76.04 5.37
N GLN A 357 -10.95 -77.14 5.37
CA GLN A 357 -10.42 -78.52 5.35
C GLN A 357 -10.70 -79.30 4.04
N ARG A 358 -11.21 -78.65 2.99
CA ARG A 358 -11.51 -79.30 1.69
C ARG A 358 -10.64 -78.81 0.56
#